data_AF-A0A968Q3K3-F1
#
_entry.id   AF-A0A968Q3K3-F1
#
_cell.length_a   1.000
_cell.length_b   1.000
_cell.length_c   1.000
_cell.angle_alpha   90.00
_cell.angle_beta   90.00
_cell.angle_gamma   90.00
#
_symmetry.space_group_name_H-M   'P 1'
#
loop_
_entity.id
_entity.type
_entity.pdbx_description
1 polymer ?
#
loop_
_entity_poly.entity_id
_entity_poly.type
_entity_poly.pdbx_seq_one_letter_code
_entity_poly.pdbx_strand_id
1 'polypeptide(L)'
;MGQYWEAKGELEKAQVVYTRLLQNASNTRVLSQAREGIQRVRDQLAHRREHDLSEAKQPPGSGAAAVLILKPVAGEQRPSAVQGLSQVMQLDAYTARLKLPGQTWRLYRVGPAGELQYFCEQLNAHQTPAGVALVEDVKAIPVFRVHAIQSFEPELTVVCQNGQGQRGTIQLGWGDITQWVMGQLPIYESVVDLGPWGNSNARKPPKIMLKSSTGICMGEAVCCGFAIAPTSTERRPHPQLPQPAPGKIHP
;
A
#
# COMPACT_ATOMS: atom_id res chain seq x y z
N MET A 1 24.61 33.83 4.30
CA MET A 1 24.10 32.58 4.94
C MET A 1 23.25 31.73 4.00
N GLY A 2 22.21 32.25 3.34
CA GLY A 2 21.44 31.45 2.35
C GLY A 2 22.29 30.98 1.15
N GLN A 3 23.03 31.90 0.53
CA GLN A 3 23.92 31.61 -0.61
C GLN A 3 25.04 30.61 -0.28
N TYR A 4 25.43 30.50 1.00
CA TYR A 4 26.42 29.53 1.44
C TYR A 4 25.89 28.09 1.32
N TRP A 5 24.63 27.85 1.71
CA TRP A 5 24.00 26.54 1.60
C TRP A 5 23.70 26.17 0.15
N GLU A 6 23.38 27.15 -0.70
CA GLU A 6 23.29 26.96 -2.15
C GLU A 6 24.63 26.50 -2.74
N ALA A 7 25.73 27.18 -2.40
CA ALA A 7 27.06 26.80 -2.88
C ALA A 7 27.49 25.40 -2.40
N LYS A 8 26.97 24.96 -1.26
CA LYS A 8 27.19 23.60 -0.72
C LYS A 8 26.25 22.55 -1.34
N GLY A 9 25.29 22.95 -2.18
CA GLY A 9 24.28 22.06 -2.78
C GLY A 9 23.17 21.61 -1.83
N GLU A 10 23.10 22.16 -0.61
CA GLU A 10 22.07 21.83 0.39
C GLU A 10 20.85 22.75 0.24
N LEU A 11 20.15 22.58 -0.89
CA LEU A 11 19.06 23.46 -1.34
C LEU A 11 17.88 23.54 -0.35
N GLU A 12 17.53 22.45 0.32
CA GLU A 12 16.45 22.42 1.32
C GLU A 12 16.78 23.30 2.54
N LYS A 13 18.03 23.25 3.01
CA LYS A 13 18.49 24.11 4.11
C LYS A 13 18.57 25.56 3.67
N ALA A 14 19.00 25.82 2.43
CA ALA A 14 18.97 27.17 1.87
C ALA A 14 17.55 27.76 1.87
N GLN A 15 16.55 26.98 1.46
CA GLN A 15 15.14 27.41 1.46
C GLN A 15 14.64 27.77 2.87
N VAL A 16 14.96 26.96 3.88
CA VAL A 16 14.59 27.23 5.28
C VAL A 16 15.23 28.54 5.77
N VAL A 17 16.52 28.75 5.47
CA VAL A 17 17.25 29.97 5.85
C VAL A 17 16.63 31.20 5.18
N TYR A 18 16.32 31.15 3.89
CA TYR A 18 15.66 32.27 3.21
C TYR A 18 14.25 32.54 3.73
N THR A 19 13.48 31.50 4.03
CA THR A 19 12.14 31.65 4.61
C THR A 19 12.21 32.33 5.97
N ARG A 20 13.20 31.97 6.79
CA ARG A 20 13.45 32.62 8.09
C ARG A 20 13.87 34.08 7.94
N LEU A 21 14.67 34.40 6.91
CA LEU A 21 15.04 35.77 6.58
C LEU A 21 13.81 36.60 6.19
N LEU A 22 12.86 36.04 5.43
CA LEU A 22 11.62 36.73 5.09
C LEU A 22 10.73 37.03 6.30
N GLN A 23 10.75 36.17 7.31
CA GLN A 23 9.94 36.35 8.53
C GLN A 23 10.53 37.39 9.49
N ASN A 24 11.86 37.50 9.55
CA ASN A 24 12.54 38.29 10.59
C ASN A 24 13.15 39.60 10.09
N ALA A 25 13.35 39.78 8.77
CA ALA A 25 13.99 40.98 8.24
C ALA A 25 12.98 42.11 7.98
N SER A 26 13.30 43.31 8.46
CA SER A 26 12.56 44.55 8.17
C SER A 26 13.12 45.33 6.97
N ASN A 27 14.36 45.02 6.54
CA ASN A 27 15.02 45.71 5.44
C ASN A 27 14.51 45.21 4.08
N THR A 28 13.96 46.12 3.28
CA THR A 28 13.35 45.82 1.97
C THR A 28 14.33 45.20 0.96
N ARG A 29 15.61 45.58 0.97
CA ARG A 29 16.64 44.99 0.08
C ARG A 29 16.96 43.54 0.45
N VAL A 30 16.97 43.23 1.75
CA VAL A 30 17.19 41.85 2.22
C VAL A 30 15.98 40.98 1.89
N LEU A 31 14.77 41.54 1.98
CA LEU A 31 13.54 40.86 1.59
C LEU A 31 13.48 40.55 0.09
N SER A 32 13.85 41.50 -0.78
CA SER A 32 13.89 41.25 -2.23
C SER A 32 14.90 40.17 -2.59
N GLN A 33 16.10 40.23 -2.01
CA GLN A 33 17.14 39.23 -2.24
C GLN A 33 16.75 37.83 -1.73
N ALA A 34 16.06 37.74 -0.59
CA ALA A 34 15.57 36.48 -0.06
C ALA A 34 14.46 35.87 -0.92
N ARG A 35 13.56 36.69 -1.50
CA ARG A 35 12.53 36.21 -2.44
C ARG A 35 13.16 35.62 -3.70
N GLU A 36 14.13 36.32 -4.30
CA GLU A 36 14.86 35.82 -5.46
C GLU A 36 15.63 34.53 -5.15
N GLY A 37 16.26 34.46 -3.97
CA GLY A 37 16.94 33.25 -3.50
C GLY A 37 15.99 32.05 -3.39
N ILE A 38 14.81 32.24 -2.79
CA ILE A 38 13.79 31.18 -2.72
C ILE A 38 13.35 30.73 -4.12
N GLN A 39 13.15 31.68 -5.05
CA GLN A 39 12.74 31.34 -6.40
C GLN A 39 13.79 30.47 -7.09
N ARG A 40 15.07 30.87 -7.07
CA ARG A 40 16.17 30.09 -7.64
C ARG A 40 16.27 28.68 -7.04
N VAL A 41 16.20 28.58 -5.72
CA VAL A 41 16.27 27.29 -5.02
C VAL A 41 15.11 26.38 -5.42
N ARG A 42 13.89 26.93 -5.55
CA ARG A 42 12.72 26.17 -6.00
C ARG A 42 12.88 25.68 -7.43
N ASP A 43 13.36 26.54 -8.33
CA ASP A 43 13.55 26.19 -9.74
C ASP A 43 14.61 25.08 -9.88
N GLN A 44 15.70 25.16 -9.11
CA GLN A 44 16.73 24.11 -9.07
C GLN A 44 16.21 22.78 -8.52
N LEU A 45 15.42 22.81 -7.44
CA LEU A 45 14.81 21.60 -6.88
C LEU A 45 13.80 20.98 -7.85
N ALA A 46 13.04 21.79 -8.57
CA ALA A 46 12.11 21.33 -9.59
C ALA A 46 12.84 20.65 -10.76
N HIS A 47 13.90 21.29 -11.28
CA HIS A 47 14.73 20.72 -12.34
C HIS A 47 15.40 19.41 -11.92
N ARG A 48 15.95 19.34 -10.71
CA ARG A 48 16.57 18.11 -10.20
C ARG A 48 15.55 16.97 -10.13
N ARG A 49 14.36 17.25 -9.58
CA ARG A 49 13.29 16.26 -9.50
C ARG A 49 12.84 15.77 -10.88
N GLU A 50 12.72 16.68 -11.85
CA GLU A 50 12.33 16.32 -13.22
C GLU A 50 13.41 15.46 -13.89
N HIS A 51 14.67 15.78 -13.67
CA HIS A 51 15.80 14.98 -14.13
C HIS A 51 15.77 13.57 -13.51
N ASP A 52 15.67 13.46 -12.18
CA ASP A 52 15.60 12.18 -11.47
C ASP A 52 14.41 11.32 -11.95
N LEU A 53 13.25 11.96 -12.20
CA LEU A 53 12.08 11.28 -12.77
C LEU A 53 12.29 10.83 -14.22
N SER A 54 13.01 11.60 -15.02
CA SER A 54 13.35 11.24 -16.39
C SER A 54 14.31 10.06 -16.44
N GLU A 55 15.31 10.03 -15.55
CA GLU A 55 16.25 8.92 -15.40
C GLU A 55 15.54 7.66 -14.94
N ALA A 56 14.64 7.75 -13.96
CA ALA A 56 13.84 6.63 -13.49
C ALA A 56 12.95 6.00 -14.58
N LYS A 57 12.67 6.72 -15.68
CA LYS A 57 11.90 6.23 -16.83
C LYS A 57 12.75 5.55 -17.89
N GLN A 58 14.09 5.65 -17.86
CA GLN A 58 14.97 5.08 -18.87
C GLN A 58 15.20 3.55 -18.80
N PRO A 59 15.20 2.88 -17.62
CA PRO A 59 15.48 1.46 -17.54
C PRO A 59 14.50 0.59 -18.35
N PRO A 60 14.96 -0.54 -18.94
CA PRO A 60 14.06 -1.49 -19.59
C PRO A 60 13.04 -2.04 -18.57
N GLY A 61 11.75 -1.97 -18.90
CA GLY A 61 10.65 -2.36 -17.99
C GLY A 61 10.03 -1.21 -17.19
N SER A 62 10.60 -0.01 -17.23
CA SER A 62 10.07 1.19 -16.55
C SER A 62 8.66 1.60 -17.01
N GLY A 63 8.29 1.27 -18.24
CA GLY A 63 7.00 1.57 -18.86
C GLY A 63 5.89 0.58 -18.48
N ALA A 64 6.20 -0.52 -17.79
CA ALA A 64 5.20 -1.49 -17.38
C ALA A 64 4.18 -0.85 -16.40
N ALA A 65 2.91 -1.26 -16.50
CA ALA A 65 1.89 -0.76 -15.60
C ALA A 65 2.11 -1.31 -14.18
N ALA A 66 2.24 -0.41 -13.22
CA ALA A 66 2.49 -0.72 -11.83
C ALA A 66 1.53 0.04 -10.91
N VAL A 67 1.53 -0.37 -9.66
CA VAL A 67 0.64 0.10 -8.62
C VAL A 67 1.46 0.51 -7.40
N LEU A 68 1.25 1.73 -6.92
CA LEU A 68 1.82 2.24 -5.68
C LEU A 68 0.83 2.05 -4.54
N ILE A 69 1.27 1.36 -3.49
CA ILE A 69 0.47 0.97 -2.35
C ILE A 69 1.09 1.56 -1.09
N LEU A 70 0.26 2.16 -0.24
CA LEU A 70 0.66 2.63 1.08
C LEU A 70 0.37 1.54 2.11
N LYS A 71 1.37 1.24 2.95
CA LYS A 71 1.20 0.33 4.09
C LYS A 71 0.54 1.08 5.25
N PRO A 72 -0.27 0.39 6.08
CA PRO A 72 -0.91 1.00 7.23
C PRO A 72 0.13 1.49 8.24
N VAL A 73 -0.07 2.71 8.76
CA VAL A 73 0.77 3.30 9.80
C VAL A 73 -0.10 3.76 10.96
N ALA A 74 0.19 3.22 12.14
CA ALA A 74 -0.51 3.50 13.38
C ALA A 74 0.44 4.03 14.47
N GLY A 75 -0.12 4.70 15.47
CA GLY A 75 0.62 5.20 16.64
C GLY A 75 1.60 6.34 16.32
N GLU A 76 2.71 6.34 17.05
CA GLU A 76 3.72 7.42 17.10
C GLU A 76 4.45 7.67 15.77
N GLN A 77 4.45 6.71 14.84
CA GLN A 77 5.08 6.85 13.53
C GLN A 77 4.19 7.60 12.52
N ARG A 78 2.92 7.82 12.86
CA ARG A 78 1.95 8.42 11.93
C ARG A 78 2.31 9.88 11.57
N PRO A 79 2.71 10.77 12.50
CA PRO A 79 3.05 12.15 12.16
C PRO A 79 4.23 12.26 11.18
N SER A 80 5.29 11.45 11.35
CA SER A 80 6.43 11.45 10.42
C SER A 80 6.05 10.91 9.05
N ALA A 81 5.25 9.83 8.98
CA ALA A 81 4.74 9.30 7.72
C ALA A 81 3.80 10.29 7.00
N VAL A 82 3.04 11.11 7.74
CA VAL A 82 2.23 12.19 7.13
C VAL A 82 3.12 13.27 6.52
N GLN A 83 4.19 13.66 7.22
CA GLN A 83 5.16 14.64 6.71
C GLN A 83 5.93 14.11 5.49
N GLY A 84 6.33 12.84 5.49
CA GLY A 84 6.99 12.24 4.35
C GLY A 84 6.08 12.17 3.12
N LEU A 85 4.83 11.73 3.31
CA LEU A 85 3.85 11.73 2.23
C LEU A 85 3.58 13.14 1.69
N SER A 86 3.46 14.14 2.57
CA SER A 86 3.19 15.53 2.15
C SER A 86 4.36 16.13 1.37
N GLN A 87 5.61 15.86 1.78
CA GLN A 87 6.81 16.35 1.11
C GLN A 87 7.04 15.70 -0.27
N VAL A 88 6.97 14.36 -0.33
CA VAL A 88 7.23 13.63 -1.57
C VAL A 88 6.15 13.92 -2.61
N MET A 89 4.88 13.86 -2.20
CA MET A 89 3.73 14.05 -3.10
C MET A 89 3.29 15.51 -3.26
N GLN A 90 3.99 16.47 -2.64
CA GLN A 90 3.64 17.90 -2.65
C GLN A 90 2.19 18.17 -2.22
N LEU A 91 1.74 17.47 -1.18
CA LEU A 91 0.41 17.64 -0.60
C LEU A 91 0.48 18.51 0.66
N ASP A 92 -0.63 19.10 1.06
CA ASP A 92 -0.75 19.66 2.40
C ASP A 92 -0.86 18.54 3.46
N ALA A 93 -0.49 18.86 4.70
CA ALA A 93 -0.46 17.88 5.78
C ALA A 93 -1.85 17.28 6.09
N TYR A 94 -2.92 18.05 5.90
CA TYR A 94 -4.28 17.58 6.14
C TYR A 94 -4.70 16.54 5.10
N THR A 95 -4.48 16.82 3.81
CA THR A 95 -4.74 15.87 2.73
C THR A 95 -3.88 14.61 2.86
N ALA A 96 -2.59 14.77 3.19
CA ALA A 96 -1.70 13.63 3.43
C ALA A 96 -2.22 12.73 4.57
N ARG A 97 -2.69 13.33 5.67
CA ARG A 97 -3.28 12.59 6.81
C ARG A 97 -4.52 11.80 6.44
N LEU A 98 -5.38 12.32 5.55
CA LEU A 98 -6.58 11.63 5.05
C LEU A 98 -6.27 10.50 4.06
N LYS A 99 -5.17 10.63 3.31
CA LYS A 99 -4.73 9.62 2.34
C LYS A 99 -4.02 8.46 3.02
N LEU A 100 -3.25 8.70 4.08
CA LEU A 100 -2.49 7.68 4.79
C LEU A 100 -3.40 6.68 5.51
N PRO A 101 -3.34 5.38 5.19
CA PRO A 101 -4.17 4.38 5.86
C PRO A 101 -3.74 4.14 7.31
N GLY A 102 -4.71 3.80 8.17
CA GLY A 102 -4.45 3.45 9.57
C GLY A 102 -4.34 1.94 9.82
N GLN A 103 -5.11 1.13 9.11
CA GLN A 103 -5.23 -0.31 9.40
C GLN A 103 -5.02 -1.20 8.17
N THR A 104 -5.47 -0.78 7.00
CA THR A 104 -5.43 -1.58 5.77
C THR A 104 -4.42 -1.04 4.76
N TRP A 105 -3.98 -1.88 3.85
CA TRP A 105 -3.18 -1.44 2.71
C TRP A 105 -4.07 -0.61 1.80
N ARG A 106 -3.54 0.49 1.25
CA ARG A 106 -4.31 1.38 0.38
C ARG A 106 -3.64 1.55 -0.96
N LEU A 107 -4.37 1.20 -2.01
CA LEU A 107 -4.07 1.59 -3.38
C LEU A 107 -4.02 3.13 -3.47
N TYR A 108 -2.86 3.68 -3.80
CA TYR A 108 -2.68 5.12 -3.86
C TYR A 108 -2.67 5.65 -5.29
N ARG A 109 -1.88 5.03 -6.18
CA ARG A 109 -1.77 5.45 -7.58
C ARG A 109 -1.42 4.28 -8.49
N VAL A 110 -1.81 4.40 -9.76
CA VAL A 110 -1.44 3.47 -10.86
C VAL A 110 -0.69 4.28 -11.93
N GLY A 111 0.34 3.70 -12.52
CA GLY A 111 1.21 4.40 -13.46
C GLY A 111 2.41 3.55 -13.92
N PRO A 112 3.40 4.16 -14.60
CA PRO A 112 4.61 3.46 -15.05
C PRO A 112 5.44 2.98 -13.87
N ALA A 113 5.99 1.77 -13.94
CA ALA A 113 6.80 1.15 -12.90
C ALA A 113 7.98 2.03 -12.46
N GLY A 114 8.72 2.63 -13.39
CA GLY A 114 9.88 3.46 -13.08
C GLY A 114 9.53 4.71 -12.26
N GLU A 115 8.45 5.40 -12.64
CA GLU A 115 7.97 6.58 -11.91
C GLU A 115 7.48 6.20 -10.50
N LEU A 116 6.72 5.11 -10.38
CA LEU A 116 6.20 4.67 -9.08
C LEU A 116 7.30 4.12 -8.17
N GLN A 117 8.33 3.48 -8.73
CA GLN A 117 9.49 2.99 -8.01
C GLN A 117 10.27 4.16 -7.38
N TYR A 118 10.54 5.22 -8.16
CA TYR A 118 11.14 6.45 -7.65
C TYR A 118 10.33 7.04 -6.48
N PHE A 119 9.01 7.16 -6.63
CA PHE A 119 8.16 7.66 -5.54
C PHE A 119 8.19 6.74 -4.31
N CYS A 120 8.23 5.42 -4.50
CA CYS A 120 8.32 4.46 -3.41
C CYS A 120 9.61 4.62 -2.61
N GLU A 121 10.75 4.77 -3.30
CA GLU A 121 12.06 4.98 -2.67
C GLU A 121 12.08 6.28 -1.87
N GLN A 122 11.58 7.37 -2.47
CA GLN A 122 11.47 8.66 -1.78
C GLN A 122 10.54 8.57 -0.56
N LEU A 123 9.38 7.93 -0.67
CA LEU A 123 8.46 7.74 0.46
C LEU A 123 9.14 6.95 1.60
N ASN A 124 9.83 5.86 1.28
CA ASN A 124 10.52 5.05 2.27
C ASN A 124 11.68 5.83 2.94
N ALA A 125 12.43 6.63 2.18
CA ALA A 125 13.47 7.51 2.70
C ALA A 125 12.90 8.55 3.69
N HIS A 126 11.69 9.04 3.43
CA HIS A 126 10.94 9.94 4.31
C HIS A 126 10.04 9.19 5.32
N GLN A 127 10.41 7.96 5.72
CA GLN A 127 9.72 7.17 6.75
C GLN A 127 8.23 6.89 6.49
N THR A 128 7.81 6.94 5.22
CA THR A 128 6.46 6.62 4.79
C THR A 128 6.48 5.25 4.11
N PRO A 129 6.00 4.19 4.77
CA PRO A 129 6.14 2.84 4.25
C PRO A 129 5.24 2.65 3.03
N ALA A 130 5.88 2.43 1.87
CA ALA A 130 5.22 2.21 0.59
C ALA A 130 5.74 0.92 -0.07
N GLY A 131 4.99 0.44 -1.06
CA GLY A 131 5.37 -0.67 -1.90
C GLY A 131 4.87 -0.48 -3.33
N VAL A 132 5.56 -1.07 -4.28
CA VAL A 132 5.17 -1.11 -5.69
C VAL A 132 4.97 -2.55 -6.11
N ALA A 133 3.94 -2.82 -6.89
CA ALA A 133 3.70 -4.12 -7.52
C ALA A 133 3.33 -3.91 -8.99
N LEU A 134 3.82 -4.78 -9.88
CA LEU A 134 3.40 -4.75 -11.27
C LEU A 134 1.96 -5.26 -11.37
N VAL A 135 1.18 -4.65 -12.28
CA VAL A 135 -0.19 -5.09 -12.54
C VAL A 135 -0.20 -6.52 -13.09
N GLU A 136 0.84 -6.90 -13.83
CA GLU A 136 1.01 -8.25 -14.39
C GLU A 136 1.18 -9.30 -13.29
N ASP A 137 1.99 -9.02 -12.27
CA ASP A 137 2.18 -9.91 -11.12
C ASP A 137 0.87 -10.13 -10.36
N VAL A 138 0.08 -9.07 -10.18
CA VAL A 138 -1.23 -9.16 -9.51
C VAL A 138 -2.22 -9.99 -10.34
N LYS A 139 -2.19 -9.86 -11.66
CA LYS A 139 -3.03 -10.66 -12.57
C LYS A 139 -2.59 -12.12 -12.66
N ALA A 140 -1.32 -12.41 -12.41
CA ALA A 140 -0.79 -13.77 -12.43
C ALA A 140 -1.20 -14.60 -11.20
N ILE A 141 -1.76 -13.97 -10.15
CA ILE A 141 -2.22 -14.67 -8.95
C ILE A 141 -3.39 -15.59 -9.32
N PRO A 142 -3.28 -16.91 -9.11
CA PRO A 142 -4.35 -17.84 -9.43
C PRO A 142 -5.52 -17.66 -8.46
N VAL A 143 -6.70 -17.33 -8.99
CA VAL A 143 -7.93 -17.20 -8.20
C VAL A 143 -8.83 -18.40 -8.46
N PHE A 144 -9.23 -19.08 -7.39
CA PHE A 144 -10.13 -20.21 -7.42
C PHE A 144 -11.43 -19.86 -6.69
N ARG A 145 -12.57 -19.98 -7.39
CA ARG A 145 -13.89 -19.79 -6.78
C ARG A 145 -14.29 -21.07 -6.07
N VAL A 146 -14.47 -21.02 -4.75
CA VAL A 146 -14.95 -22.15 -3.96
C VAL A 146 -16.46 -22.32 -4.15
N HIS A 147 -16.89 -23.53 -4.49
CA HIS A 147 -18.30 -23.91 -4.62
C HIS A 147 -18.82 -24.66 -3.39
N ALA A 148 -18.01 -25.58 -2.86
CA ALA A 148 -18.38 -26.37 -1.70
C ALA A 148 -17.15 -26.77 -0.89
N ILE A 149 -17.35 -26.92 0.42
CA ILE A 149 -16.37 -27.53 1.32
C ILE A 149 -16.80 -28.99 1.50
N GLN A 150 -15.95 -29.93 1.10
CA GLN A 150 -16.22 -31.37 1.21
C GLN A 150 -15.82 -31.92 2.57
N SER A 151 -14.65 -31.53 3.06
CA SER A 151 -14.15 -31.89 4.39
C SER A 151 -13.53 -30.68 5.05
N PHE A 152 -13.67 -30.60 6.36
CA PHE A 152 -13.14 -29.51 7.19
C PHE A 152 -12.01 -29.99 8.11
N GLU A 153 -12.11 -31.20 8.64
CA GLU A 153 -11.10 -31.86 9.47
C GLU A 153 -10.84 -33.28 8.94
N PRO A 154 -9.59 -33.78 9.00
CA PRO A 154 -8.38 -33.12 9.52
C PRO A 154 -7.76 -32.09 8.54
N GLU A 155 -8.08 -32.20 7.25
CA GLU A 155 -7.61 -31.31 6.19
C GLU A 155 -8.79 -30.68 5.45
N LEU A 156 -8.61 -29.44 5.03
CA LEU A 156 -9.64 -28.67 4.33
C LEU A 156 -9.66 -29.10 2.86
N THR A 157 -10.73 -29.79 2.46
CA THR A 157 -10.96 -30.16 1.05
C THR A 157 -12.04 -29.28 0.47
N VAL A 158 -11.69 -28.48 -0.54
CA VAL A 158 -12.63 -27.58 -1.23
C VAL A 158 -12.78 -27.94 -2.69
N VAL A 159 -14.02 -27.97 -3.16
CA VAL A 159 -14.35 -28.02 -4.59
C VAL A 159 -14.32 -26.60 -5.10
N CYS A 160 -13.44 -26.34 -6.05
CA CYS A 160 -13.22 -25.02 -6.59
C CYS A 160 -13.28 -25.02 -8.12
N GLN A 161 -13.39 -23.83 -8.68
CA GLN A 161 -13.39 -23.59 -10.11
C GLN A 161 -12.33 -22.52 -10.43
N ASN A 162 -11.48 -22.79 -11.42
CA ASN A 162 -10.49 -21.83 -11.87
C ASN A 162 -11.12 -20.74 -12.77
N GLY A 163 -10.34 -19.72 -13.13
CA GLY A 163 -10.78 -18.64 -14.02
C GLY A 163 -11.21 -19.09 -15.43
N GLN A 164 -10.82 -20.29 -15.87
CA GLN A 164 -11.25 -20.90 -17.14
C GLN A 164 -12.53 -21.73 -17.01
N GLY A 165 -13.12 -21.79 -15.82
CA GLY A 165 -14.34 -22.53 -15.56
C GLY A 165 -14.15 -24.03 -15.30
N GLN A 166 -12.92 -24.52 -15.25
CA GLN A 166 -12.62 -25.93 -14.95
C GLN A 166 -12.79 -26.17 -13.45
N ARG A 167 -13.50 -27.24 -13.10
CA ARG A 167 -13.70 -27.66 -11.71
C ARG A 167 -12.58 -28.59 -11.26
N GLY A 168 -12.13 -28.39 -10.04
CA GLY A 168 -11.12 -29.22 -9.39
C GLY A 168 -11.31 -29.25 -7.89
N THR A 169 -10.50 -30.05 -7.23
CA THR A 169 -10.47 -30.16 -5.77
C THR A 169 -9.11 -29.71 -5.28
N ILE A 170 -9.08 -28.88 -4.24
CA ILE A 170 -7.85 -28.48 -3.56
C ILE A 170 -7.94 -29.00 -2.12
N GLN A 171 -6.87 -29.68 -1.69
CA GLN A 171 -6.67 -30.11 -0.30
C GLN A 171 -5.62 -29.21 0.32
N LEU A 172 -5.93 -28.64 1.49
CA LEU A 172 -5.07 -27.69 2.20
C LEU A 172 -4.92 -28.14 3.65
N GLY A 173 -3.69 -28.16 4.14
CA GLY A 173 -3.44 -28.23 5.57
C GLY A 173 -3.70 -26.86 6.21
N TRP A 174 -4.19 -26.84 7.45
CA TRP A 174 -4.40 -25.59 8.18
C TRP A 174 -3.12 -24.75 8.34
N GLY A 175 -1.95 -25.41 8.34
CA GLY A 175 -0.64 -24.74 8.37
C GLY A 175 -0.26 -24.01 7.06
N ASP A 176 -0.87 -24.35 5.93
CA ASP A 176 -0.59 -23.70 4.63
C ASP A 176 -1.35 -22.36 4.49
N ILE A 177 -2.33 -22.12 5.36
CA ILE A 177 -3.19 -20.94 5.33
C ILE A 177 -2.51 -19.79 6.09
N THR A 178 -1.91 -18.87 5.33
CA THR A 178 -1.20 -17.71 5.92
C THR A 178 -2.13 -16.57 6.33
N GLN A 179 -3.27 -16.42 5.65
CA GLN A 179 -4.22 -15.34 5.89
C GLN A 179 -5.66 -15.83 5.71
N TRP A 180 -6.55 -15.34 6.56
CA TRP A 180 -7.98 -15.60 6.50
C TRP A 180 -8.74 -14.26 6.53
N VAL A 181 -9.69 -14.08 5.61
CA VAL A 181 -10.57 -12.91 5.59
C VAL A 181 -12.00 -13.34 5.89
N MET A 182 -12.56 -12.83 6.99
CA MET A 182 -13.98 -13.00 7.31
C MET A 182 -14.78 -11.86 6.69
N GLY A 183 -15.68 -12.19 5.77
CA GLY A 183 -16.69 -11.26 5.25
C GLY A 183 -18.04 -11.55 5.89
N GLN A 184 -18.82 -10.50 6.18
CA GLN A 184 -20.23 -10.67 6.51
C GLN A 184 -21.02 -10.86 5.22
N LEU A 185 -21.79 -11.93 5.13
CA LEU A 185 -22.77 -12.09 4.05
C LEU A 185 -23.98 -11.22 4.39
N PRO A 186 -24.33 -10.19 3.60
CA PRO A 186 -25.54 -9.42 3.84
C PRO A 186 -26.75 -10.35 3.68
N ILE A 187 -27.47 -10.56 4.77
CA ILE A 187 -28.75 -11.27 4.74
C ILE A 187 -29.80 -10.26 4.27
N TYR A 188 -30.34 -10.47 3.09
CA TYR A 188 -31.47 -9.70 2.59
C TYR A 188 -32.75 -10.42 2.98
N GLU A 189 -33.41 -9.93 4.04
CA GLU A 189 -34.77 -10.34 4.36
C GLU A 189 -35.76 -9.43 3.63
N SER A 190 -36.73 -10.01 2.92
CA SER A 190 -37.83 -9.24 2.35
C SER A 190 -38.78 -8.83 3.46
N VAL A 191 -38.53 -7.69 4.09
CA VAL A 191 -39.43 -7.16 5.13
C VAL A 191 -40.66 -6.58 4.44
N VAL A 192 -41.81 -7.24 4.62
CA VAL A 192 -43.11 -6.67 4.25
C VAL A 192 -43.56 -5.80 5.42
N ASP A 193 -43.50 -4.48 5.28
CA ASP A 193 -44.13 -3.56 6.22
C ASP A 193 -45.65 -3.76 6.13
N LEU A 194 -46.22 -4.44 7.12
CA LEU A 194 -47.67 -4.43 7.33
C LEU A 194 -48.00 -3.04 7.90
N GLY A 195 -48.62 -2.19 7.08
CA GLY A 195 -49.19 -0.94 7.58
C GLY A 195 -50.23 -1.21 8.68
N PRO A 196 -50.72 -0.17 9.39
CA PRO A 196 -51.68 -0.32 10.48
C PRO A 196 -52.99 -1.05 10.10
N TRP A 197 -53.25 -1.23 8.80
CA TRP A 197 -54.46 -1.79 8.22
C TRP A 197 -54.24 -3.12 7.46
N GLY A 198 -53.08 -3.76 7.60
CA GLY A 198 -52.84 -5.10 7.02
C GLY A 198 -52.63 -5.15 5.50
N ASN A 199 -52.62 -4.01 4.80
CA ASN A 199 -52.35 -3.97 3.37
C ASN A 199 -50.83 -4.00 3.10
N SER A 200 -50.37 -5.00 2.35
CA SER A 200 -48.98 -5.17 1.95
C SER A 200 -48.62 -4.22 0.80
N ASN A 201 -48.12 -3.04 1.12
CA ASN A 201 -47.47 -2.20 0.11
C ASN A 201 -46.05 -2.72 -0.11
N ALA A 202 -45.86 -3.54 -1.15
CA ALA A 202 -44.53 -3.93 -1.60
C ALA A 202 -43.74 -2.67 -2.01
N ARG A 203 -42.87 -2.17 -1.12
CA ARG A 203 -41.92 -1.11 -1.48
C ARG A 203 -40.94 -1.68 -2.50
N LYS A 204 -40.77 -0.98 -3.63
CA LYS A 204 -39.66 -1.27 -4.55
C LYS A 204 -38.36 -1.28 -3.74
N PRO A 205 -37.49 -2.29 -3.91
CA PRO A 205 -36.24 -2.33 -3.17
C PRO A 205 -35.45 -1.04 -3.45
N PRO A 206 -34.80 -0.45 -2.45
CA PRO A 206 -33.97 0.72 -2.69
C PRO A 206 -32.90 0.37 -3.72
N LYS A 207 -32.72 1.22 -4.74
CA LYS A 207 -31.54 1.15 -5.61
C LYS A 207 -30.32 1.50 -4.76
N ILE A 208 -29.65 0.48 -4.23
CA ILE A 208 -28.38 0.67 -3.53
C ILE A 208 -27.30 0.86 -4.59
N MET A 209 -26.82 2.10 -4.72
CA MET A 209 -25.49 2.33 -5.30
C MET A 209 -24.46 1.79 -4.29
N LEU A 210 -23.81 0.69 -4.65
CA LEU A 210 -22.58 0.25 -3.98
C LEU A 210 -21.55 1.37 -4.14
N LYS A 211 -21.32 2.16 -3.10
CA LYS A 211 -20.09 2.97 -3.02
C LYS A 211 -18.94 2.01 -2.76
N SER A 212 -18.33 1.50 -3.82
CA SER A 212 -17.10 0.72 -3.72
C SER A 212 -15.96 1.66 -3.28
N SER A 213 -15.64 1.68 -2.00
CA SER A 213 -14.29 2.09 -1.59
C SER A 213 -13.34 0.94 -1.92
N THR A 214 -12.90 0.90 -3.18
CA THR A 214 -11.80 0.08 -3.69
C THR A 214 -11.90 -1.41 -3.35
N GLY A 215 -12.58 -2.16 -4.23
CA GLY A 215 -12.68 -3.61 -4.17
C GLY A 215 -13.81 -4.04 -5.08
N ILE A 216 -13.49 -4.33 -6.34
CA ILE A 216 -14.45 -4.90 -7.29
C ILE A 216 -14.67 -6.35 -6.85
N CYS A 217 -15.72 -6.59 -6.07
CA CYS A 217 -16.33 -7.90 -5.93
C CYS A 217 -17.73 -7.80 -6.54
N MET A 218 -17.86 -8.19 -7.80
CA MET A 218 -19.16 -8.44 -8.41
C MET A 218 -19.51 -9.91 -8.21
N GLY A 219 -20.66 -10.16 -7.59
CA GLY A 219 -21.39 -11.43 -7.66
C GLY A 219 -21.01 -12.44 -6.59
N GLU A 220 -22.04 -13.02 -5.98
CA GLU A 220 -22.04 -14.09 -4.97
C GLU A 220 -20.85 -15.05 -5.07
N ALA A 221 -19.89 -14.90 -4.18
CA ALA A 221 -18.94 -15.96 -3.86
C ALA A 221 -18.29 -15.63 -2.52
N VAL A 222 -18.19 -16.64 -1.67
CA VAL A 222 -17.16 -16.67 -0.62
C VAL A 222 -15.82 -16.59 -1.34
N CYS A 223 -15.27 -15.37 -1.45
CA CYS A 223 -13.91 -15.16 -1.94
C CYS A 223 -12.92 -15.55 -0.84
N CYS A 224 -12.65 -16.85 -0.69
CA CYS A 224 -11.40 -17.30 -0.08
C CYS A 224 -10.27 -17.01 -1.09
N GLY A 225 -9.74 -15.79 -1.06
CA GLY A 225 -8.53 -15.45 -1.81
C GLY A 225 -7.32 -16.10 -1.13
N PHE A 226 -6.89 -17.25 -1.64
CA PHE A 226 -5.62 -17.88 -1.24
C PHE A 226 -4.48 -17.26 -2.05
N ALA A 227 -3.61 -16.50 -1.39
CA ALA A 227 -2.31 -16.12 -1.94
C ALA A 227 -1.27 -17.14 -1.48
N ILE A 228 -0.91 -18.09 -2.35
CA ILE A 228 0.25 -18.96 -2.14
C ILE A 228 1.47 -18.18 -2.65
N ALA A 229 2.35 -17.75 -1.74
CA ALA A 229 3.61 -17.12 -2.10
C ALA A 229 4.61 -18.17 -2.63
N PRO A 230 5.38 -17.90 -3.70
CA PRO A 230 6.47 -18.77 -4.10
C PRO A 230 7.62 -18.67 -3.09
N THR A 231 7.99 -19.79 -2.48
CA THR A 231 9.15 -19.93 -1.60
C THR A 231 10.44 -19.86 -2.40
N SER A 232 11.02 -18.66 -2.55
CA SER A 232 12.41 -18.52 -2.99
C SER A 232 13.35 -18.90 -1.85
N THR A 233 14.20 -19.86 -2.17
CA THR A 233 15.18 -20.51 -1.30
C THR A 233 16.30 -19.55 -0.88
N GLU A 234 16.44 -19.29 0.42
CA GLU A 234 17.72 -18.85 1.00
C GLU A 234 17.83 -19.44 2.43
N ARG A 235 18.33 -20.67 2.53
CA ARG A 235 18.78 -21.24 3.81
C ARG A 235 20.20 -20.75 4.07
N ARG A 236 20.39 -19.91 5.09
CA ARG A 236 21.66 -19.83 5.83
C ARG A 236 21.56 -20.67 7.10
N PRO A 237 22.65 -21.37 7.50
CA PRO A 237 22.61 -22.37 8.56
C PRO A 237 22.63 -21.71 9.95
N HIS A 238 21.77 -22.21 10.85
CA HIS A 238 21.87 -21.93 12.29
C HIS A 238 22.91 -22.87 12.94
N PRO A 239 23.61 -22.42 13.99
CA PRO A 239 24.72 -23.14 14.62
C PRO A 239 24.21 -24.26 15.53
N GLN A 240 24.90 -25.40 15.49
CA GLN A 240 24.65 -26.56 16.33
C GLN A 240 25.01 -26.26 17.80
N LEU A 241 24.08 -26.56 18.71
CA LEU A 241 24.35 -26.69 20.15
C LEU A 241 25.06 -28.03 20.43
N PRO A 242 25.98 -28.07 21.40
CA PRO A 242 26.80 -29.26 21.67
C PRO A 242 26.01 -30.37 22.37
N GLN A 243 26.23 -31.62 21.94
CA GLN A 243 25.68 -32.82 22.56
C GLN A 243 26.45 -33.18 23.85
N PRO A 244 25.77 -33.75 24.88
CA PRO A 244 26.43 -34.26 26.08
C PRO A 244 27.10 -35.63 25.84
N ALA A 245 28.25 -35.82 26.47
CA ALA A 245 29.11 -37.01 26.35
C ALA A 245 28.52 -38.28 26.99
N PRO A 246 28.85 -39.48 26.47
CA PRO A 246 28.36 -40.75 27.00
C PRO A 246 29.08 -41.16 28.30
N GLY A 247 28.29 -41.39 29.35
CA GLY A 247 28.73 -41.95 30.62
C GLY A 247 29.14 -43.43 30.49
N LYS A 248 30.29 -43.76 31.08
CA LYS A 248 30.88 -45.08 31.14
C LYS A 248 30.08 -46.00 32.08
N ILE A 249 29.85 -47.24 31.65
CA ILE A 249 29.41 -48.35 32.51
C ILE A 249 30.58 -49.32 32.64
N HIS A 250 30.94 -49.66 33.88
CA HIS A 250 31.72 -50.84 34.27
C HIS A 250 31.47 -51.10 35.76
N PRO A 251 31.71 -52.33 36.25
CA PRO A 251 31.39 -53.64 35.71
C PRO A 251 30.23 -54.32 36.46
#